data_AF-A0A839HDP1-F1
#
_entry.id   AF-A0A839HDP1-F1
#
_cell.length_a   1.000
_cell.length_b   1.000
_cell.length_c   1.000
_cell.angle_alpha   90.00
_cell.angle_beta   90.00
_cell.angle_gamma   90.00
#
_symmetry.space_group_name_H-M   'P 1'
#
loop_
_entity.id
_entity.type
_entity.pdbx_description
1 polymer ?
#
loop_
_entity_poly.entity_id
_entity_poly.type
_entity_poly.pdbx_seq_one_letter_code
_entity_poly.pdbx_strand_id
1 'polypeptide(L)'
;MNLTPLAIQFSTRRLLLTASLVLAPAIANANFTPFTQIATVPAVWTNGQVDAVATNTRAIEVAQAIAEFIAQTDESTLGLAASNWVVGGAPEGEAANDTAAIHAAILEIPTPQPIDPNQPVSTTNTKKVHIVEACNQAFASKALGVTPVIGDMIVANGYLHATALPCEIAVYADAYDIKIEMLNAEAIFSLFFTDVLFGQQMQNPEFAGALQQLPAQVNQELPAIVHHALTAANIGYWPENWSKGPWFKTDSPWDIVHAVLATPYNSPYIHLTYTRANGDATPFTNDDVANIANLITATLTVNGATGAGVHDAALDALLSTGSSWRAARPTPLSLPGNVKLIEACSPTYAKMAMSTGLHHATALPCEIAIAKTPDGSQLVVSYLDPHFMFNALFSDAFGNMSAEELTAFATLPGIVLNDLVAIVSYALDVKLPQYGLQLSRPTIAHYDMLPF
;
A
#
# COMPACT_ATOMS: atom_id res chain seq x y z
N MET A 1 19.15 19.72 -29.78
CA MET A 1 20.51 19.44 -30.27
C MET A 1 20.59 17.96 -30.57
N ASN A 2 21.00 17.59 -31.78
CA ASN A 2 21.11 16.20 -32.24
C ASN A 2 22.21 15.48 -31.45
N LEU A 3 21.86 14.42 -30.74
CA LEU A 3 22.79 13.50 -30.11
C LEU A 3 22.73 12.16 -30.86
N THR A 4 23.78 11.88 -31.63
CA THR A 4 24.12 10.53 -32.10
C THR A 4 24.65 9.70 -30.92
N PRO A 5 24.22 8.43 -30.75
CA PRO A 5 24.79 7.57 -29.73
C PRO A 5 26.05 6.87 -30.24
N LEU A 6 27.09 6.89 -29.41
CA LEU A 6 28.30 6.09 -29.59
C LEU A 6 27.96 4.63 -29.26
N ALA A 7 28.07 3.74 -30.24
CA ALA A 7 27.91 2.31 -30.04
C ALA A 7 29.12 1.74 -29.29
N ILE A 8 28.90 1.28 -28.05
CA ILE A 8 29.86 0.45 -27.32
C ILE A 8 29.46 -1.01 -27.56
N GLN A 9 30.33 -1.77 -28.22
CA GLN A 9 30.16 -3.20 -28.46
C GLN A 9 30.17 -3.97 -27.14
N PHE A 10 29.05 -4.59 -26.77
CA PHE A 10 29.01 -5.58 -25.70
C PHE A 10 29.44 -6.94 -26.23
N SER A 11 30.53 -7.46 -25.67
CA SER A 11 31.01 -8.83 -25.84
C SER A 11 30.00 -9.79 -25.22
N THR A 12 29.33 -10.59 -26.06
CA THR A 12 28.50 -11.73 -25.65
C THR A 12 29.37 -12.82 -25.02
N ARG A 13 29.49 -12.80 -23.69
CA ARG A 13 29.79 -14.00 -22.90
C ARG A 13 28.53 -14.39 -22.13
N ARG A 14 27.69 -15.21 -22.76
CA ARG A 14 26.71 -16.05 -22.06
C ARG A 14 27.49 -17.06 -21.23
N LEU A 15 27.77 -16.73 -19.98
CA LEU A 15 28.14 -17.72 -18.99
C LEU A 15 26.82 -18.44 -18.62
N LEU A 16 26.71 -19.72 -18.97
CA LEU A 16 25.69 -20.58 -18.37
C LEU A 16 26.01 -20.68 -16.87
N LEU A 17 25.39 -19.83 -16.07
CA LEU A 17 25.36 -19.99 -14.62
C LEU A 17 24.25 -20.99 -14.31
N THR A 18 24.60 -22.28 -14.20
CA THR A 18 23.77 -23.23 -13.44
C THR A 18 23.97 -22.91 -11.96
N ALA A 19 23.40 -21.79 -11.51
CA ALA A 19 23.25 -21.53 -10.08
C ALA A 19 22.08 -22.39 -9.61
N SER A 20 22.39 -23.48 -8.91
CA SER A 20 21.40 -24.17 -8.10
C SER A 20 20.94 -23.17 -7.04
N LEU A 21 19.77 -22.57 -7.25
CA LEU A 21 19.05 -21.81 -6.24
C LEU A 21 18.72 -22.79 -5.11
N VAL A 22 19.59 -22.89 -4.11
CA VAL A 22 19.27 -23.61 -2.87
C VAL A 22 18.36 -22.66 -2.09
N LEU A 23 17.07 -22.71 -2.42
CA LEU A 23 16.03 -22.10 -1.61
C LEU A 23 16.11 -22.77 -0.23
N ALA A 24 16.24 -21.96 0.82
CA ALA A 24 15.78 -22.38 2.14
C ALA A 24 14.34 -22.89 1.98
N PRO A 25 13.88 -23.91 2.73
CA PRO A 25 12.56 -24.50 2.54
C PRO A 25 11.50 -23.40 2.57
N ALA A 26 11.06 -23.04 1.38
CA ALA A 26 10.13 -21.96 1.13
C ALA A 26 8.73 -22.50 1.36
N ILE A 27 7.89 -21.65 1.98
CA ILE A 27 6.42 -21.61 1.91
C ILE A 27 5.75 -22.99 1.80
N ALA A 28 5.10 -23.43 2.87
CA ALA A 28 4.32 -24.67 2.86
C ALA A 28 3.25 -24.68 1.72
N ASN A 29 3.58 -25.34 0.61
CA ASN A 29 2.73 -26.11 -0.31
C ASN A 29 1.37 -25.56 -0.82
N ALA A 30 1.04 -24.28 -0.74
CA ALA A 30 -0.18 -23.74 -1.36
C ALA A 30 0.13 -22.58 -2.31
N ASN A 31 -0.47 -22.58 -3.50
CA ASN A 31 -0.53 -21.37 -4.33
C ASN A 31 -1.21 -20.26 -3.51
N PHE A 32 -0.79 -19.02 -3.71
CA PHE A 32 -1.38 -17.88 -2.99
C PHE A 32 -1.96 -16.85 -3.94
N THR A 33 -2.84 -16.02 -3.38
CA THR A 33 -3.37 -14.83 -4.03
C THR A 33 -3.17 -13.62 -3.12
N PRO A 34 -3.04 -12.41 -3.66
CA PRO A 34 -2.76 -11.22 -2.87
C PRO A 34 -3.91 -10.78 -1.97
N PHE A 35 -5.14 -11.22 -2.23
CA PHE A 35 -6.31 -10.84 -1.45
C PHE A 35 -7.03 -12.07 -0.88
N THR A 36 -7.67 -11.89 0.27
CA THR A 36 -8.50 -12.89 0.93
C THR A 36 -9.81 -12.26 1.39
N GLN A 37 -10.94 -12.88 1.04
CA GLN A 37 -12.24 -12.55 1.63
C GLN A 37 -12.38 -13.29 2.96
N ILE A 38 -12.52 -12.52 4.04
CA ILE A 38 -12.46 -13.02 5.43
C ILE A 38 -13.84 -13.06 6.10
N ALA A 39 -14.80 -12.28 5.58
CA ALA A 39 -16.19 -12.36 6.03
C ALA A 39 -17.16 -11.80 4.98
N THR A 40 -18.42 -12.22 5.11
CA THR A 40 -19.57 -11.66 4.37
C THR A 40 -20.64 -11.23 5.36
N VAL A 41 -21.16 -10.01 5.21
CA VAL A 41 -22.32 -9.49 5.96
C VAL A 41 -23.51 -9.38 5.00
N PRO A 42 -24.73 -9.83 5.36
CA PRO A 42 -25.88 -9.78 4.46
C PRO A 42 -26.23 -8.35 4.08
N ALA A 43 -26.69 -8.15 2.84
CA ALA A 43 -27.23 -6.86 2.43
C ALA A 43 -28.53 -6.50 3.18
N VAL A 44 -28.93 -5.23 3.08
CA VAL A 44 -30.21 -4.75 3.59
C VAL A 44 -31.27 -4.94 2.51
N TRP A 45 -32.35 -5.65 2.85
CA TRP A 45 -33.44 -5.96 1.92
C TRP A 45 -34.71 -5.18 2.24
N THR A 46 -35.31 -4.57 1.22
CA THR A 46 -36.59 -3.87 1.31
C THR A 46 -37.48 -4.31 0.15
N ASN A 47 -38.70 -4.74 0.43
CA ASN A 47 -39.68 -5.18 -0.59
C ASN A 47 -39.15 -6.28 -1.55
N GLY A 48 -38.31 -7.19 -1.06
CA GLY A 48 -37.76 -8.30 -1.87
C GLY A 48 -36.63 -7.91 -2.83
N GLN A 49 -36.08 -6.70 -2.70
CA GLN A 49 -34.90 -6.24 -3.42
C GLN A 49 -33.85 -5.71 -2.44
N VAL A 50 -32.58 -5.71 -2.85
CA VAL A 50 -31.51 -5.06 -2.09
C VAL A 50 -31.72 -3.55 -2.12
N ASP A 51 -31.75 -2.93 -0.94
CA ASP A 51 -31.72 -1.49 -0.79
C ASP A 51 -30.26 -1.03 -0.88
N ALA A 52 -29.88 -0.50 -2.05
CA ALA A 52 -28.50 -0.10 -2.31
C ALA A 52 -28.02 1.00 -1.35
N VAL A 53 -28.87 1.96 -1.01
CA VAL A 53 -28.50 3.06 -0.10
C VAL A 53 -28.29 2.52 1.30
N ALA A 54 -29.26 1.76 1.82
CA ALA A 54 -29.16 1.20 3.17
C ALA A 54 -28.01 0.17 3.30
N THR A 55 -27.74 -0.60 2.25
CA THR A 55 -26.62 -1.56 2.24
C THR A 55 -25.27 -0.85 2.24
N ASN A 56 -25.11 0.23 1.49
CA ASN A 56 -23.89 1.05 1.56
C ASN A 56 -23.75 1.73 2.94
N THR A 57 -24.84 2.19 3.55
CA THR A 57 -24.82 2.69 4.93
C THR A 57 -24.35 1.61 5.91
N ARG A 58 -24.86 0.38 5.78
CA ARG A 58 -24.40 -0.74 6.61
C ARG A 58 -22.93 -1.10 6.36
N ALA A 59 -22.41 -0.96 5.14
CA ALA A 59 -20.98 -1.16 4.88
C ALA A 59 -20.11 -0.15 5.64
N ILE A 60 -20.55 1.11 5.75
CA ILE A 60 -19.89 2.12 6.60
C ILE A 60 -19.90 1.69 8.06
N GLU A 61 -21.07 1.29 8.59
CA GLU A 61 -21.21 0.82 9.99
C GLU A 61 -20.28 -0.37 10.28
N VAL A 62 -20.12 -1.29 9.32
CA VAL A 62 -19.21 -2.44 9.44
C VAL A 62 -17.75 -1.98 9.52
N ALA A 63 -17.31 -1.08 8.64
CA ALA A 63 -15.95 -0.54 8.65
C ALA A 63 -15.66 0.21 9.97
N GLN A 64 -16.62 1.00 10.44
CA GLN A 64 -16.55 1.72 11.71
C GLN A 64 -16.41 0.76 12.89
N ALA A 65 -17.22 -0.31 12.95
CA ALA A 65 -17.13 -1.30 14.01
C ALA A 65 -15.75 -1.99 14.05
N ILE A 66 -15.17 -2.31 12.89
CA ILE A 66 -13.83 -2.89 12.80
C ILE A 66 -12.77 -1.90 13.31
N ALA A 67 -12.81 -0.66 12.83
CA ALA A 67 -11.84 0.36 13.22
C ALA A 67 -11.94 0.71 14.72
N GLU A 68 -13.15 0.89 15.25
CA GLU A 68 -13.36 1.12 16.69
C GLU A 68 -12.83 -0.04 17.52
N PHE A 69 -13.11 -1.29 17.12
CA PHE A 69 -12.65 -2.45 17.86
C PHE A 69 -11.12 -2.51 17.92
N ILE A 70 -10.43 -2.33 16.79
CA ILE A 70 -8.96 -2.29 16.73
C ILE A 70 -8.40 -1.15 17.58
N ALA A 71 -9.00 0.04 17.53
CA ALA A 71 -8.47 1.20 18.24
C ALA A 71 -8.68 1.14 19.76
N GLN A 72 -9.77 0.48 20.22
CA GLN A 72 -10.25 0.60 21.60
C GLN A 72 -10.13 -0.68 22.42
N THR A 73 -9.89 -1.82 21.79
CA THR A 73 -9.87 -3.11 22.48
C THR A 73 -8.44 -3.53 22.81
N ASP A 74 -8.20 -3.92 24.06
CA ASP A 74 -6.98 -4.64 24.41
C ASP A 74 -7.09 -6.11 23.97
N GLU A 75 -6.45 -6.44 22.86
CA GLU A 75 -6.51 -7.78 22.26
C GLU A 75 -5.74 -8.84 23.03
N SER A 76 -4.97 -8.46 24.06
CA SER A 76 -4.31 -9.45 24.93
C SER A 76 -5.32 -10.38 25.62
N THR A 77 -6.58 -9.94 25.71
CA THR A 77 -7.70 -10.71 26.25
C THR A 77 -8.32 -11.70 25.25
N LEU A 78 -7.97 -11.59 23.95
CA LEU A 78 -8.53 -12.41 22.87
C LEU A 78 -7.74 -13.71 22.64
N GLY A 79 -6.63 -13.91 23.35
CA GLY A 79 -5.77 -15.09 23.19
C GLY A 79 -4.96 -15.08 21.88
N LEU A 80 -4.76 -13.91 21.28
CA LEU A 80 -3.90 -13.72 20.11
C LEU A 80 -2.42 -13.73 20.52
N ALA A 81 -1.52 -13.99 19.56
CA ALA A 81 -0.09 -14.11 19.83
C ALA A 81 0.58 -12.74 19.98
N ALA A 82 0.05 -11.71 19.33
CA ALA A 82 0.42 -10.33 19.51
C ALA A 82 -0.74 -9.49 20.09
N SER A 83 -0.34 -8.41 20.76
CA SER A 83 -1.21 -7.33 21.21
C SER A 83 -0.75 -6.02 20.57
N ASN A 84 -1.49 -4.94 20.79
CA ASN A 84 -1.16 -3.58 20.33
C ASN A 84 -1.32 -3.43 18.80
N TRP A 85 -2.45 -3.92 18.30
CA TRP A 85 -2.94 -3.50 16.99
C TRP A 85 -3.48 -2.07 17.09
N VAL A 86 -3.23 -1.27 16.06
CA VAL A 86 -3.71 0.12 15.99
C VAL A 86 -4.32 0.38 14.63
N VAL A 87 -5.25 1.33 14.59
CA VAL A 87 -5.77 1.85 13.32
C VAL A 87 -4.82 2.92 12.80
N GLY A 88 -4.34 2.75 11.57
CA GLY A 88 -3.52 3.77 10.90
C GLY A 88 -4.22 5.13 10.96
N GLY A 89 -3.50 6.17 11.37
CA GLY A 89 -3.97 7.57 11.41
C GLY A 89 -5.03 7.90 12.46
N ALA A 90 -5.48 6.92 13.26
CA ALA A 90 -6.29 7.16 14.44
C ALA A 90 -5.42 7.60 15.63
N PRO A 91 -5.99 8.31 16.63
CA PRO A 91 -5.29 8.62 17.87
C PRO A 91 -5.03 7.34 18.70
N GLU A 92 -3.88 7.31 19.38
CA GLU A 92 -3.48 6.21 20.28
C GLU A 92 -3.56 6.62 21.77
N GLY A 93 -3.51 5.64 22.67
CA GLY A 93 -3.46 5.87 24.12
C GLY A 93 -4.77 6.41 24.70
N GLU A 94 -4.70 7.39 25.61
CA GLU A 94 -5.91 7.98 26.23
C GLU A 94 -6.85 8.62 25.20
N ALA A 95 -6.32 9.05 24.05
CA ALA A 95 -7.06 9.65 22.95
C ALA A 95 -7.74 8.62 22.03
N ALA A 96 -7.46 7.31 22.19
CA ALA A 96 -8.07 6.24 21.39
C ALA A 96 -9.60 6.11 21.62
N ASN A 97 -10.17 6.82 22.58
CA ASN A 97 -11.62 6.89 22.79
C ASN A 97 -12.34 7.92 21.90
N ASP A 98 -11.61 8.67 21.06
CA ASP A 98 -12.22 9.60 20.10
C ASP A 98 -12.73 8.86 18.87
N THR A 99 -13.96 8.36 18.95
CA THR A 99 -14.65 7.66 17.86
C THR A 99 -14.71 8.48 16.57
N ALA A 100 -14.87 9.81 16.65
CA ALA A 100 -14.93 10.64 15.45
C ALA A 100 -13.58 10.67 14.72
N ALA A 101 -12.48 10.73 15.47
CA ALA A 101 -11.14 10.64 14.91
C ALA A 101 -10.84 9.25 14.33
N ILE A 102 -11.30 8.17 14.98
CA ILE A 102 -11.18 6.80 14.43
C ILE A 102 -11.94 6.68 13.10
N HIS A 103 -13.18 7.18 13.03
CA HIS A 103 -13.97 7.12 11.79
C HIS A 103 -13.35 7.95 10.67
N ALA A 104 -12.78 9.11 11.00
CA ALA A 104 -12.07 9.94 10.04
C ALA A 104 -10.76 9.30 9.52
N ALA A 105 -10.24 8.28 10.20
CA ALA A 105 -9.08 7.51 9.78
C ALA A 105 -9.41 6.41 8.75
N ILE A 106 -10.69 6.08 8.55
CA ILE A 106 -11.12 5.11 7.53
C ILE A 106 -11.02 5.76 6.16
N LEU A 107 -10.26 5.15 5.25
CA LEU A 107 -10.13 5.67 3.90
C LEU A 107 -11.35 5.32 3.05
N GLU A 108 -11.59 6.14 2.03
CA GLU A 108 -12.69 5.94 1.10
C GLU A 108 -12.18 5.94 -0.35
N ILE A 109 -12.13 4.76 -0.97
CA ILE A 109 -11.70 4.60 -2.36
C ILE A 109 -12.92 4.71 -3.28
N PRO A 110 -12.97 5.70 -4.20
CA PRO A 110 -14.11 5.88 -5.07
C PRO A 110 -14.17 4.79 -6.15
N THR A 111 -15.37 4.28 -6.40
CA THR A 111 -15.65 3.27 -7.43
C THR A 111 -16.41 3.89 -8.61
N PRO A 112 -16.48 3.23 -9.78
CA PRO A 112 -17.21 3.76 -10.93
C PRO A 112 -18.75 3.72 -10.76
N GLN A 113 -19.28 3.01 -9.75
CA GLN A 113 -20.72 2.81 -9.58
C GLN A 113 -21.37 3.90 -8.71
N PRO A 114 -22.63 4.30 -8.95
CA PRO A 114 -23.39 5.16 -8.03
C PRO A 114 -23.90 4.38 -6.79
N ILE A 115 -24.20 5.10 -5.70
CA ILE A 115 -24.83 4.53 -4.49
C ILE A 115 -26.35 4.43 -4.69
N ASP A 116 -26.97 5.54 -5.09
CA ASP A 116 -28.37 5.58 -5.49
C ASP A 116 -28.45 5.43 -7.02
N PRO A 117 -28.96 4.30 -7.54
CA PRO A 117 -29.06 4.08 -8.98
C PRO A 117 -30.05 5.03 -9.68
N ASN A 118 -30.90 5.74 -8.93
CA ASN A 118 -31.83 6.72 -9.48
C ASN A 118 -31.23 8.12 -9.58
N GLN A 119 -30.01 8.32 -9.05
CA GLN A 119 -29.29 9.57 -9.15
C GLN A 119 -28.11 9.44 -10.13
N PRO A 120 -27.77 10.50 -10.88
CA PRO A 120 -26.57 10.48 -11.72
C PRO A 120 -25.32 10.34 -10.84
N VAL A 121 -24.26 9.74 -11.41
CA VAL A 121 -22.96 9.66 -10.74
C VAL A 121 -22.47 11.08 -10.46
N SER A 122 -22.07 11.32 -9.21
CA SER A 122 -21.48 12.59 -8.77
C SER A 122 -20.40 12.31 -7.72
N THR A 123 -19.72 13.34 -7.23
CA THR A 123 -18.78 13.20 -6.12
C THR A 123 -19.45 12.71 -4.83
N THR A 124 -20.74 12.99 -4.67
CA THR A 124 -21.55 12.57 -3.51
C THR A 124 -22.40 11.33 -3.78
N ASN A 125 -22.62 10.96 -5.05
CA ASN A 125 -23.34 9.76 -5.45
C ASN A 125 -22.41 8.80 -6.22
N THR A 126 -21.38 8.32 -5.52
CA THR A 126 -20.43 7.33 -6.02
C THR A 126 -20.19 6.35 -4.88
N LYS A 127 -20.24 5.05 -5.16
CA LYS A 127 -19.95 4.00 -4.19
C LYS A 127 -18.48 4.10 -3.80
N LYS A 128 -18.21 3.90 -2.52
CA LYS A 128 -16.88 3.91 -1.94
C LYS A 128 -16.59 2.55 -1.33
N VAL A 129 -15.35 2.10 -1.44
CA VAL A 129 -14.82 1.03 -0.62
C VAL A 129 -14.18 1.67 0.60
N HIS A 130 -14.46 1.14 1.78
CA HIS A 130 -13.92 1.63 3.04
C HIS A 130 -12.68 0.82 3.41
N ILE A 131 -11.52 1.46 3.55
CA ILE A 131 -10.29 0.78 3.96
C ILE A 131 -10.02 1.10 5.42
N VAL A 132 -9.97 0.06 6.23
CA VAL A 132 -9.43 0.11 7.60
C VAL A 132 -8.00 -0.39 7.54
N GLU A 133 -7.07 0.47 7.92
CA GLU A 133 -5.68 0.12 8.02
C GLU A 133 -5.33 -0.33 9.43
N ALA A 134 -4.80 -1.53 9.56
CA ALA A 134 -4.41 -2.12 10.83
C ALA A 134 -2.89 -2.33 10.87
N CYS A 135 -2.25 -1.92 11.96
CA CYS A 135 -0.83 -2.11 12.15
C CYS A 135 -0.54 -2.70 13.51
N ASN A 136 0.23 -3.79 13.55
CA ASN A 136 0.88 -4.24 14.78
C ASN A 136 2.28 -3.65 14.84
N GLN A 137 2.54 -2.75 15.79
CA GLN A 137 3.81 -2.04 15.87
C GLN A 137 5.02 -2.97 16.02
N ALA A 138 4.87 -4.10 16.73
CA ALA A 138 5.96 -5.06 16.91
C ALA A 138 6.30 -5.78 15.60
N PHE A 139 5.29 -6.19 14.83
CA PHE A 139 5.49 -6.82 13.52
C PHE A 139 6.07 -5.85 12.51
N ALA A 140 5.51 -4.64 12.42
CA ALA A 140 6.01 -3.60 11.53
C ALA A 140 7.46 -3.20 11.87
N SER A 141 7.82 -3.12 13.16
CA SER A 141 9.20 -2.80 13.57
C SER A 141 10.20 -3.87 13.13
N LYS A 142 9.82 -5.15 13.18
CA LYS A 142 10.66 -6.25 12.69
C LYS A 142 10.80 -6.22 11.16
N ALA A 143 9.67 -6.05 10.45
CA ALA A 143 9.65 -6.00 8.98
C ALA A 143 10.45 -4.81 8.43
N LEU A 144 10.38 -3.65 9.09
CA LEU A 144 11.12 -2.44 8.71
C LEU A 144 12.58 -2.42 9.20
N GLY A 145 13.06 -3.49 9.84
CA GLY A 145 14.44 -3.59 10.30
C GLY A 145 14.78 -2.65 11.47
N VAL A 146 13.76 -2.22 12.23
CA VAL A 146 13.91 -1.33 13.39
C VAL A 146 14.24 -2.13 14.65
N THR A 147 13.62 -3.31 14.78
CA THR A 147 13.87 -4.24 15.89
C THR A 147 14.33 -5.59 15.36
N PRO A 148 15.09 -6.36 16.15
CA PRO A 148 15.51 -7.69 15.74
C PRO A 148 14.34 -8.64 15.50
N VAL A 149 14.44 -9.43 14.44
CA VAL A 149 13.56 -10.56 14.15
C VAL A 149 13.87 -11.70 15.12
N ILE A 150 15.17 -12.00 15.29
CA ILE A 150 15.70 -12.99 16.23
C ILE A 150 17.10 -12.59 16.69
N GLY A 151 17.41 -12.77 17.98
CA GLY A 151 18.69 -12.33 18.56
C GLY A 151 18.94 -10.85 18.27
N ASP A 152 20.05 -10.54 17.61
CA ASP A 152 20.42 -9.18 17.18
C ASP A 152 20.20 -8.96 15.66
N MET A 153 19.59 -9.92 14.95
CA MET A 153 19.41 -9.86 13.49
C MET A 153 18.16 -9.06 13.11
N ILE A 154 18.35 -7.95 12.41
CA ILE A 154 17.28 -7.12 11.80
C ILE A 154 17.13 -7.41 10.31
N VAL A 155 15.99 -7.06 9.71
CA VAL A 155 15.85 -7.02 8.24
C VAL A 155 16.73 -5.90 7.68
N ALA A 156 17.71 -6.25 6.83
CA ALA A 156 18.57 -5.25 6.21
C ALA A 156 17.76 -4.35 5.26
N ASN A 157 17.95 -3.03 5.34
CA ASN A 157 17.24 -2.03 4.53
C ASN A 157 15.70 -2.12 4.62
N GLY A 158 15.14 -2.67 5.71
CA GLY A 158 13.70 -2.90 5.81
C GLY A 158 12.83 -1.64 5.63
N TYR A 159 13.38 -0.45 5.90
CA TYR A 159 12.70 0.84 5.65
C TYR A 159 12.29 1.07 4.18
N LEU A 160 12.89 0.34 3.23
CA LEU A 160 12.53 0.42 1.81
C LEU A 160 11.15 -0.19 1.52
N HIS A 161 10.68 -1.12 2.35
CA HIS A 161 9.39 -1.79 2.18
C HIS A 161 8.23 -1.07 2.88
N ALA A 162 8.45 0.17 3.32
CA ALA A 162 7.45 0.92 4.07
C ALA A 162 6.14 1.13 3.31
N THR A 163 6.18 1.17 1.97
CA THR A 163 4.97 1.25 1.12
C THR A 163 4.30 -0.11 0.86
N ALA A 164 4.58 -1.12 1.69
CA ALA A 164 3.84 -2.39 1.73
C ALA A 164 3.17 -2.60 3.09
N LEU A 165 3.10 -1.52 3.89
CA LEU A 165 2.53 -1.45 5.24
C LEU A 165 1.71 -0.15 5.31
N PRO A 166 0.61 -0.10 6.06
CA PRO A 166 0.09 -1.11 7.00
C PRO A 166 -0.69 -2.25 6.34
N CYS A 167 -1.28 -3.15 7.14
CA CYS A 167 -2.21 -4.15 6.60
C CYS A 167 -3.55 -3.49 6.31
N GLU A 168 -4.16 -3.80 5.18
CA GLU A 168 -5.41 -3.16 4.76
C GLU A 168 -6.59 -4.14 4.78
N ILE A 169 -7.72 -3.66 5.27
CA ILE A 169 -9.01 -4.36 5.29
C ILE A 169 -10.02 -3.51 4.52
N ALA A 170 -10.51 -4.02 3.39
CA ALA A 170 -11.57 -3.41 2.60
C ALA A 170 -12.95 -3.89 3.03
N VAL A 171 -13.88 -2.95 3.15
CA VAL A 171 -15.31 -3.19 3.39
C VAL A 171 -16.13 -2.50 2.31
N TYR A 172 -16.96 -3.25 1.60
CA TYR A 172 -17.84 -2.68 0.57
C TYR A 172 -19.08 -3.52 0.33
N ALA A 173 -20.18 -2.86 -0.08
CA ALA A 173 -21.43 -3.52 -0.47
C ALA A 173 -21.41 -3.90 -1.96
N ASP A 174 -21.48 -5.16 -2.38
CA ASP A 174 -21.73 -5.52 -3.78
C ASP A 174 -23.25 -5.58 -4.10
N ALA A 175 -23.65 -6.27 -5.18
CA ALA A 175 -25.05 -6.36 -5.59
C ALA A 175 -25.90 -7.23 -4.65
N TYR A 176 -25.29 -8.01 -3.76
CA TYR A 176 -25.95 -9.04 -2.97
C TYR A 176 -25.64 -8.94 -1.47
N ASP A 177 -24.41 -8.60 -1.10
CA ASP A 177 -23.92 -8.60 0.27
C ASP A 177 -22.90 -7.48 0.52
N ILE A 178 -22.39 -7.39 1.74
CA ILE A 178 -21.23 -6.61 2.12
C ILE A 178 -20.05 -7.56 2.28
N LYS A 179 -18.97 -7.29 1.55
CA LYS A 179 -17.73 -8.07 1.56
C LYS A 179 -16.71 -7.40 2.46
N ILE A 180 -15.99 -8.23 3.20
CA ILE A 180 -14.85 -7.84 4.02
C ILE A 180 -13.66 -8.64 3.53
N GLU A 181 -12.68 -7.94 3.00
CA GLU A 181 -11.51 -8.51 2.34
C GLU A 181 -10.25 -7.87 2.90
N MET A 182 -9.13 -8.58 2.87
CA MET A 182 -7.85 -8.04 3.32
C MET A 182 -6.72 -8.42 2.37
N LEU A 183 -5.62 -7.68 2.45
CA LEU A 183 -4.35 -8.13 1.90
C LEU A 183 -3.92 -9.43 2.59
N ASN A 184 -3.58 -10.44 1.79
CA ASN A 184 -2.94 -11.65 2.29
C ASN A 184 -1.49 -11.33 2.64
N ALA A 185 -1.16 -11.28 3.93
CA ALA A 185 0.14 -10.85 4.40
C ALA A 185 1.28 -11.75 3.90
N GLU A 186 1.07 -13.07 3.75
CA GLU A 186 2.07 -13.98 3.19
C GLU A 186 2.32 -13.71 1.70
N ALA A 187 1.26 -13.40 0.94
CA ALA A 187 1.38 -13.03 -0.46
C ALA A 187 2.11 -11.69 -0.62
N ILE A 188 1.74 -10.68 0.15
CA ILE A 188 2.38 -9.36 0.12
C ILE A 188 3.83 -9.48 0.55
N PHE A 189 4.15 -10.19 1.62
CA PHE A 189 5.53 -10.44 2.01
C PHE A 189 6.33 -11.13 0.89
N SER A 190 5.73 -12.11 0.22
CA SER A 190 6.34 -12.83 -0.91
C SER A 190 6.62 -11.95 -2.13
N LEU A 191 5.76 -10.97 -2.41
CA LEU A 191 5.86 -10.11 -3.60
C LEU A 191 6.73 -8.86 -3.36
N PHE A 192 6.72 -8.33 -2.14
CA PHE A 192 7.26 -7.00 -1.83
C PHE A 192 8.58 -7.04 -1.04
N PHE A 193 8.96 -8.19 -0.48
CA PHE A 193 10.21 -8.38 0.29
C PHE A 193 11.14 -9.41 -0.38
N THR A 194 11.18 -9.41 -1.72
CA THR A 194 11.94 -10.43 -2.48
C THR A 194 13.45 -10.34 -2.27
N ASP A 195 14.00 -9.14 -2.06
CA ASP A 195 15.39 -8.92 -1.65
C ASP A 195 15.71 -9.58 -0.30
N VAL A 196 14.76 -9.56 0.64
CA VAL A 196 14.91 -10.24 1.93
C VAL A 196 14.78 -11.75 1.74
N LEU A 197 13.73 -12.20 1.05
CA LEU A 197 13.40 -13.61 0.86
C LEU A 197 14.45 -14.38 0.05
N PHE A 198 15.07 -13.73 -0.93
CA PHE A 198 16.18 -14.28 -1.70
C PHE A 198 17.56 -13.85 -1.16
N GLY A 199 17.57 -13.06 -0.08
CA GLY A 199 18.76 -12.48 0.52
C GLY A 199 19.57 -13.46 1.37
N GLN A 200 20.79 -13.06 1.70
CA GLN A 200 21.70 -13.90 2.49
C GLN A 200 21.19 -14.19 3.91
N GLN A 201 20.40 -13.28 4.50
CA GLN A 201 19.87 -13.47 5.86
C GLN A 201 18.95 -14.68 5.97
N MET A 202 18.25 -15.03 4.88
CA MET A 202 17.36 -16.21 4.81
C MET A 202 18.11 -17.55 4.75
N GLN A 203 19.44 -17.54 4.63
CA GLN A 203 20.24 -18.76 4.77
C GLN A 203 20.39 -19.20 6.23
N ASN A 204 20.09 -18.32 7.19
CA ASN A 204 19.99 -18.69 8.60
C ASN A 204 18.58 -19.28 8.87
N PRO A 205 18.45 -20.57 9.22
CA PRO A 205 17.14 -21.21 9.43
C PRO A 205 16.30 -20.60 10.55
N GLU A 206 16.94 -20.11 11.62
CA GLU A 206 16.23 -19.49 12.74
C GLU A 206 15.67 -18.12 12.35
N PHE A 207 16.46 -17.33 11.62
CA PHE A 207 15.99 -16.06 11.05
C PHE A 207 14.87 -16.27 10.05
N ALA A 208 15.04 -17.21 9.10
CA ALA A 208 14.04 -17.52 8.10
C ALA A 208 12.72 -17.97 8.74
N GLY A 209 12.78 -18.88 9.73
CA GLY A 209 11.60 -19.35 10.46
C GLY A 209 10.91 -18.22 11.23
N ALA A 210 11.66 -17.37 11.94
CA ALA A 210 11.10 -16.26 12.69
C ALA A 210 10.51 -15.16 11.80
N LEU A 211 11.13 -14.87 10.66
CA LEU A 211 10.63 -13.87 9.72
C LEU A 211 9.34 -14.32 9.03
N GLN A 212 9.29 -15.59 8.59
CA GLN A 212 8.10 -16.17 7.94
C GLN A 212 6.90 -16.30 8.88
N GLN A 213 7.11 -16.35 10.20
CA GLN A 213 6.02 -16.34 11.18
C GLN A 213 5.26 -15.02 11.21
N LEU A 214 5.89 -13.89 10.87
CA LEU A 214 5.23 -12.57 10.94
C LEU A 214 4.01 -12.49 10.02
N PRO A 215 4.10 -12.72 8.69
CA PRO A 215 2.93 -12.67 7.83
C PRO A 215 1.91 -13.78 8.13
N ALA A 216 2.37 -14.96 8.56
CA ALA A 216 1.47 -16.06 8.95
C ALA A 216 0.62 -15.69 10.20
N GLN A 217 1.21 -15.00 11.17
CA GLN A 217 0.48 -14.49 12.33
C GLN A 217 -0.54 -13.42 11.94
N VAL A 218 -0.18 -12.48 11.05
CA VAL A 218 -1.12 -11.47 10.54
C VAL A 218 -2.33 -12.13 9.87
N ASN A 219 -2.11 -13.15 9.03
CA ASN A 219 -3.16 -13.92 8.37
C ASN A 219 -4.07 -14.71 9.33
N GLN A 220 -3.65 -14.92 10.59
CA GLN A 220 -4.47 -15.55 11.63
C GLN A 220 -5.18 -14.52 12.50
N GLU A 221 -4.47 -13.48 12.91
CA GLU A 221 -4.96 -12.50 13.90
C GLU A 221 -5.96 -11.52 13.30
N LEU A 222 -5.70 -10.96 12.11
CA LEU A 222 -6.60 -9.96 11.53
C LEU A 222 -8.01 -10.51 11.24
N PRO A 223 -8.19 -11.70 10.64
CA PRO A 223 -9.53 -12.29 10.51
C PRO A 223 -10.22 -12.49 11.86
N ALA A 224 -9.47 -12.95 12.88
CA ALA A 224 -10.03 -13.14 14.22
C ALA A 224 -10.47 -11.81 14.85
N ILE A 225 -9.67 -10.75 14.74
CA ILE A 225 -10.00 -9.40 15.19
C ILE A 225 -11.27 -8.90 14.50
N VAL A 226 -11.37 -9.05 13.18
CA VAL A 226 -12.56 -8.67 12.41
C VAL A 226 -13.80 -9.45 12.89
N HIS A 227 -13.69 -10.76 13.08
CA HIS A 227 -14.80 -11.59 13.58
C HIS A 227 -15.25 -11.17 14.99
N HIS A 228 -14.30 -10.83 15.86
CA HIS A 228 -14.58 -10.29 17.19
C HIS A 228 -15.26 -8.92 17.12
N ALA A 229 -14.80 -8.02 16.25
CA ALA A 229 -15.41 -6.71 16.04
C ALA A 229 -16.88 -6.81 15.61
N LEU A 230 -17.16 -7.65 14.61
CA LEU A 230 -18.53 -7.89 14.13
C LEU A 230 -19.42 -8.49 15.22
N THR A 231 -18.89 -9.43 16.01
CA THR A 231 -19.62 -10.06 17.11
C THR A 231 -19.92 -9.07 18.23
N ALA A 232 -18.94 -8.24 18.61
CA ALA A 232 -19.10 -7.21 19.63
C ALA A 232 -20.13 -6.14 19.22
N ALA A 233 -20.16 -5.79 17.94
CA ALA A 233 -21.15 -4.87 17.36
C ALA A 233 -22.51 -5.52 17.06
N ASN A 234 -22.71 -6.80 17.37
CA ASN A 234 -23.92 -7.57 17.08
C ASN A 234 -24.31 -7.53 15.58
N ILE A 235 -23.32 -7.56 14.69
CA ILE A 235 -23.49 -7.64 13.25
C ILE A 235 -23.45 -9.12 12.85
N GLY A 236 -24.53 -9.62 12.23
CA GLY A 236 -24.54 -10.98 11.68
C GLY A 236 -23.61 -11.11 10.46
N TYR A 237 -22.81 -12.17 10.41
CA TYR A 237 -21.86 -12.42 9.32
C TYR A 237 -21.63 -13.92 9.11
N TRP A 238 -21.06 -14.25 7.95
CA TRP A 238 -20.46 -15.55 7.68
C TRP A 238 -18.94 -15.40 7.63
N PRO A 239 -18.18 -16.18 8.43
CA PRO A 239 -16.73 -16.21 8.30
C PRO A 239 -16.35 -16.89 6.98
N GLU A 240 -15.37 -16.31 6.28
CA GLU A 240 -14.90 -16.78 4.97
C GLU A 240 -13.38 -16.94 4.98
N ASN A 241 -12.86 -17.60 3.95
CA ASN A 241 -11.43 -17.67 3.66
C ASN A 241 -11.21 -17.91 2.16
N TRP A 242 -11.77 -17.02 1.33
CA TRP A 242 -11.72 -17.19 -0.13
C TRP A 242 -10.58 -16.38 -0.72
N SER A 243 -9.67 -17.06 -1.42
CA SER A 243 -8.61 -16.45 -2.21
C SER A 243 -9.18 -15.61 -3.36
N LYS A 244 -8.64 -14.41 -3.56
CA LYS A 244 -9.05 -13.42 -4.56
C LYS A 244 -7.84 -12.79 -5.23
N GLY A 245 -7.99 -12.42 -6.51
CA GLY A 245 -6.92 -11.84 -7.31
C GLY A 245 -6.09 -12.87 -8.09
N PRO A 246 -4.96 -12.45 -8.67
CA PRO A 246 -4.10 -13.33 -9.47
C PRO A 246 -3.44 -14.42 -8.61
N TRP A 247 -3.24 -15.58 -9.23
CA TRP A 247 -2.62 -16.74 -8.59
C TRP A 247 -1.12 -16.76 -8.81
N PHE A 248 -0.37 -16.95 -7.74
CA PHE A 248 1.08 -17.17 -7.75
C PHE A 248 1.40 -18.58 -7.28
N LYS A 249 2.27 -19.27 -8.02
CA LYS A 249 2.69 -20.61 -7.68
C LYS A 249 3.85 -20.59 -6.68
N THR A 250 3.73 -21.40 -5.64
CA THR A 250 4.77 -21.55 -4.60
C THR A 250 5.78 -22.64 -4.92
N ASP A 251 5.40 -23.61 -5.76
CA ASP A 251 6.31 -24.65 -6.26
C ASP A 251 7.32 -24.13 -7.31
N SER A 252 7.14 -22.89 -7.77
CA SER A 252 8.01 -22.20 -8.71
C SER A 252 8.11 -20.71 -8.35
N PRO A 253 9.23 -20.25 -7.77
CA PRO A 253 9.43 -18.83 -7.44
C PRO A 253 9.43 -17.93 -8.70
N TRP A 254 9.47 -18.52 -9.89
CA TRP A 254 9.49 -17.80 -11.15
C TRP A 254 8.28 -16.91 -11.38
N ASP A 255 7.10 -17.19 -10.83
CA ASP A 255 5.94 -16.30 -10.98
C ASP A 255 6.21 -14.95 -10.28
N ILE A 256 6.77 -14.99 -9.07
CA ILE A 256 7.21 -13.80 -8.31
C ILE A 256 8.35 -13.10 -9.05
N VAL A 257 9.35 -13.85 -9.49
CA VAL A 257 10.49 -13.30 -10.24
C VAL A 257 10.03 -12.60 -11.52
N HIS A 258 9.12 -13.20 -12.29
CA HIS A 258 8.58 -12.59 -13.49
C HIS A 258 7.76 -11.34 -13.20
N ALA A 259 6.99 -11.31 -12.11
CA ALA A 259 6.27 -10.11 -11.70
C ALA A 259 7.23 -8.94 -11.43
N VAL A 260 8.36 -9.21 -10.76
CA VAL A 260 9.40 -8.21 -10.50
C VAL A 260 10.13 -7.79 -11.79
N LEU A 261 10.54 -8.75 -12.64
CA LEU A 261 11.24 -8.47 -13.91
C LEU A 261 10.36 -7.79 -14.97
N ALA A 262 9.04 -7.82 -14.80
CA ALA A 262 8.11 -7.16 -15.71
C ALA A 262 8.02 -5.63 -15.47
N THR A 263 8.65 -5.11 -14.42
CA THR A 263 8.65 -3.67 -14.13
C THR A 263 9.84 -2.97 -14.78
N PRO A 264 9.74 -1.65 -15.07
CA PRO A 264 10.83 -0.91 -15.69
C PRO A 264 12.14 -0.91 -14.88
N TYR A 265 12.05 -1.14 -13.57
CA TYR A 265 13.17 -1.05 -12.63
C TYR A 265 13.53 -2.39 -11.99
N ASN A 266 12.93 -3.50 -12.42
CA ASN A 266 13.08 -4.83 -11.81
C ASN A 266 12.84 -4.81 -10.29
N SER A 267 11.84 -4.04 -9.87
CA SER A 267 11.55 -3.76 -8.47
C SER A 267 10.05 -3.45 -8.30
N PRO A 268 9.44 -3.82 -7.16
CA PRO A 268 8.11 -3.37 -6.80
C PRO A 268 8.07 -1.91 -6.33
N TYR A 269 9.25 -1.29 -6.18
CA TYR A 269 9.42 0.08 -5.71
C TYR A 269 10.28 0.91 -6.64
N ILE A 270 10.10 2.22 -6.54
CA ILE A 270 11.03 3.21 -7.10
C ILE A 270 11.56 4.07 -5.96
N HIS A 271 12.88 4.06 -5.76
CA HIS A 271 13.53 4.85 -4.71
C HIS A 271 14.28 6.02 -5.32
N LEU A 272 13.92 7.22 -4.90
CA LEU A 272 14.66 8.45 -5.20
C LEU A 272 15.41 8.88 -3.95
N THR A 273 16.73 9.00 -4.08
CA THR A 273 17.60 9.47 -3.00
C THR A 273 18.01 10.92 -3.23
N TYR A 274 18.03 11.68 -2.15
CA TYR A 274 18.42 13.09 -2.15
C TYR A 274 19.50 13.30 -1.09
N THR A 275 20.45 14.17 -1.42
CA THR A 275 21.35 14.76 -0.41
C THR A 275 20.94 16.22 -0.22
N ARG A 276 21.40 16.82 0.87
CA ARG A 276 21.32 18.28 0.99
C ARG A 276 22.19 18.94 -0.10
N ALA A 277 21.74 20.08 -0.61
CA ALA A 277 22.42 20.84 -1.65
C ALA A 277 23.59 21.66 -1.08
N ASN A 278 24.32 22.32 -1.98
CA ASN A 278 25.34 23.35 -1.65
C ASN A 278 26.47 22.88 -0.70
N GLY A 279 26.76 21.57 -0.68
CA GLY A 279 27.81 21.00 0.17
C GLY A 279 27.42 20.91 1.65
N ASP A 280 26.15 21.07 1.99
CA ASP A 280 25.67 20.82 3.35
C ASP A 280 25.77 19.31 3.67
N ALA A 281 26.64 18.96 4.60
CA ALA A 281 26.87 17.59 5.05
C ALA A 281 26.08 17.24 6.33
N THR A 282 25.16 18.11 6.77
CA THR A 282 24.34 17.87 7.96
C THR A 282 23.41 16.69 7.72
N PRO A 283 23.42 15.65 8.58
CA PRO A 283 22.50 14.54 8.43
C PRO A 283 21.04 14.99 8.50
N PHE A 284 20.18 14.34 7.71
CA PHE A 284 18.74 14.46 7.86
C PHE A 284 18.30 13.98 9.24
N THR A 285 17.42 14.73 9.85
CA THR A 285 16.77 14.45 11.13
C THR A 285 15.39 13.83 10.90
N ASN A 286 14.80 13.29 11.96
CA ASN A 286 13.41 12.80 11.89
C ASN A 286 12.42 13.95 11.67
N ASP A 287 12.75 15.16 12.14
CA ASP A 287 11.94 16.36 11.91
C ASP A 287 11.99 16.77 10.44
N ASP A 288 13.14 16.65 9.77
CA ASP A 288 13.23 16.87 8.32
C ASP A 288 12.29 15.91 7.57
N VAL A 289 12.34 14.62 7.91
CA VAL A 289 11.49 13.59 7.29
C VAL A 289 10.00 13.92 7.51
N ALA A 290 9.60 14.28 8.72
CA ALA A 290 8.23 14.66 9.04
C ALA A 290 7.77 15.92 8.30
N ASN A 291 8.61 16.98 8.28
CA ASN A 291 8.28 18.24 7.62
C ASN A 291 8.17 18.08 6.11
N ILE A 292 9.06 17.29 5.50
CA ILE A 292 9.01 16.98 4.07
C ILE A 292 7.73 16.19 3.74
N ALA A 293 7.41 15.17 4.53
CA ALA A 293 6.20 14.39 4.31
C ALA A 293 4.93 15.26 4.41
N ASN A 294 4.84 16.12 5.45
CA ASN A 294 3.76 17.09 5.60
C ASN A 294 3.68 18.07 4.41
N LEU A 295 4.82 18.52 3.87
CA LEU A 295 4.86 19.41 2.73
C LEU A 295 4.33 18.74 1.45
N ILE A 296 4.66 17.47 1.22
CA ILE A 296 4.14 16.68 0.10
C ILE A 296 2.63 16.48 0.26
N THR A 297 2.17 16.09 1.46
CA THR A 297 0.73 15.98 1.79
C THR A 297 -0.02 17.29 1.54
N ALA A 298 0.53 18.43 1.97
CA ALA A 298 -0.07 19.73 1.70
C ALA A 298 -0.06 20.09 0.21
N THR A 299 0.95 19.62 -0.54
CA THR A 299 1.05 19.83 -2.00
C THR A 299 0.03 19.00 -2.77
N LEU A 300 -0.27 17.79 -2.30
CA LEU A 300 -1.38 16.98 -2.80
C LEU A 300 -2.75 17.62 -2.54
N THR A 301 -2.89 18.50 -1.55
CA THR A 301 -4.18 18.82 -0.88
C THR A 301 -4.74 17.62 -0.10
N VAL A 302 -5.82 17.83 0.67
CA VAL A 302 -6.36 16.81 1.59
C VAL A 302 -7.79 16.45 1.19
N ASN A 303 -8.09 15.15 1.12
CA ASN A 303 -9.44 14.66 0.87
C ASN A 303 -10.45 15.20 1.89
N GLY A 304 -11.66 15.53 1.42
CA GLY A 304 -12.72 16.11 2.27
C GLY A 304 -12.50 17.58 2.68
N ALA A 305 -11.30 18.15 2.48
CA ALA A 305 -11.06 19.57 2.74
C ALA A 305 -11.65 20.46 1.65
N THR A 306 -11.93 21.72 2.00
CA THR A 306 -12.34 22.74 1.00
C THR A 306 -11.18 22.96 0.01
N GLY A 307 -11.45 22.80 -1.28
CA GLY A 307 -10.43 22.90 -2.33
C GLY A 307 -9.63 21.62 -2.60
N ALA A 308 -10.06 20.47 -2.06
CA ALA A 308 -9.43 19.17 -2.37
C ALA A 308 -9.34 18.92 -3.88
N GLY A 309 -8.14 18.54 -4.35
CA GLY A 309 -7.84 18.27 -5.76
C GLY A 309 -7.65 19.52 -6.63
N VAL A 310 -7.53 20.72 -6.02
CA VAL A 310 -7.20 21.98 -6.70
C VAL A 310 -5.81 22.41 -6.27
N HIS A 311 -4.86 22.48 -7.20
CA HIS A 311 -3.47 22.77 -6.90
C HIS A 311 -3.05 24.17 -7.39
N ASP A 312 -1.77 24.50 -7.15
CA ASP A 312 -1.14 25.62 -7.84
C ASP A 312 -1.20 25.38 -9.36
N ALA A 313 -1.53 26.41 -10.14
CA ALA A 313 -1.66 26.28 -11.60
C ALA A 313 -0.39 25.76 -12.29
N ALA A 314 0.78 26.02 -11.71
CA ALA A 314 2.05 25.49 -12.20
C ALA A 314 2.18 23.97 -11.99
N LEU A 315 1.66 23.45 -10.88
CA LEU A 315 1.59 22.00 -10.64
C LEU A 315 0.51 21.38 -11.54
N ASP A 316 -0.70 21.95 -11.60
CA ASP A 316 -1.78 21.42 -12.44
C ASP A 316 -1.40 21.34 -13.94
N ALA A 317 -0.51 22.22 -14.42
CA ALA A 317 0.00 22.15 -15.79
C ALA A 317 0.93 20.94 -16.06
N LEU A 318 1.47 20.31 -15.01
CA LEU A 318 2.29 19.10 -15.08
C LEU A 318 1.44 17.83 -14.90
N LEU A 319 0.29 17.94 -14.23
CA LEU A 319 -0.56 16.81 -13.92
C LEU A 319 -1.51 16.49 -15.07
N SER A 320 -1.86 15.21 -15.14
CA SER A 320 -2.88 14.75 -16.05
C SER A 320 -4.22 15.43 -15.78
N THR A 321 -4.90 15.82 -16.86
CA THR A 321 -6.14 16.59 -16.79
C THR A 321 -7.23 15.85 -16.01
N GLY A 322 -7.81 16.50 -15.01
CA GLY A 322 -8.88 15.93 -14.19
C GLY A 322 -8.43 14.82 -13.24
N SER A 323 -7.12 14.66 -13.01
CA SER A 323 -6.60 13.71 -12.02
C SER A 323 -7.06 14.05 -10.60
N SER A 324 -7.05 15.34 -10.24
CA SER A 324 -7.51 15.84 -8.93
C SER A 324 -6.93 15.04 -7.76
N TRP A 325 -5.62 14.79 -7.82
CA TRP A 325 -4.85 14.13 -6.77
C TRP A 325 -5.07 14.79 -5.41
N ARG A 326 -5.03 13.96 -4.36
CA ARG A 326 -5.18 14.37 -2.97
C ARG A 326 -4.57 13.36 -2.04
N ALA A 327 -4.09 13.82 -0.90
CA ALA A 327 -3.76 12.96 0.21
C ALA A 327 -5.05 12.42 0.82
N ALA A 328 -5.05 11.14 1.17
CA ALA A 328 -6.19 10.51 1.84
C ALA A 328 -6.42 11.12 3.23
N ARG A 329 -5.35 11.61 3.86
CA ARG A 329 -5.34 12.18 5.23
C ARG A 329 -4.60 13.52 5.30
N PRO A 330 -4.90 14.35 6.32
CA PRO A 330 -4.19 15.60 6.56
C PRO A 330 -2.76 15.43 7.06
N THR A 331 -2.45 14.29 7.69
CA THR A 331 -1.13 14.00 8.27
C THR A 331 -0.63 12.66 7.74
N PRO A 332 0.64 12.55 7.30
CA PRO A 332 1.25 11.27 6.94
C PRO A 332 1.22 10.29 8.10
N LEU A 333 1.04 9.00 7.80
CA LEU A 333 1.15 7.95 8.81
C LEU A 333 2.59 7.86 9.30
N SER A 334 2.74 7.50 10.57
CA SER A 334 4.05 7.27 11.19
C SER A 334 4.28 5.78 11.36
N LEU A 335 5.23 5.25 10.61
CA LEU A 335 5.66 3.86 10.75
C LEU A 335 6.89 3.77 11.66
N PRO A 336 7.17 2.59 12.25
CA PRO A 336 8.41 2.37 13.00
C PRO A 336 9.66 2.83 12.24
N GLY A 337 10.67 3.30 12.96
CA GLY A 337 11.91 3.80 12.36
C GLY A 337 11.83 5.25 11.88
N ASN A 338 10.76 5.98 12.21
CA ASN A 338 10.49 7.36 11.76
C ASN A 338 10.30 7.48 10.25
N VAL A 339 9.79 6.42 9.62
CA VAL A 339 9.32 6.49 8.23
C VAL A 339 7.94 7.14 8.22
N LYS A 340 7.70 8.01 7.24
CA LYS A 340 6.40 8.66 7.03
C LYS A 340 5.77 8.13 5.76
N LEU A 341 4.52 7.69 5.84
CA LEU A 341 3.78 7.19 4.69
C LEU A 341 2.71 8.20 4.28
N ILE A 342 2.66 8.49 2.99
CA ILE A 342 1.68 9.38 2.39
C ILE A 342 0.82 8.55 1.44
N GLU A 343 -0.48 8.56 1.69
CA GLU A 343 -1.48 7.91 0.86
C GLU A 343 -2.04 8.92 -0.14
N ALA A 344 -1.71 8.78 -1.42
CA ALA A 344 -2.14 9.66 -2.50
C ALA A 344 -3.21 8.98 -3.37
N CYS A 345 -4.34 9.66 -3.60
CA CYS A 345 -5.43 9.14 -4.40
C CYS A 345 -5.88 10.14 -5.46
N SER A 346 -5.95 9.70 -6.71
CA SER A 346 -6.68 10.38 -7.79
C SER A 346 -8.02 9.66 -7.97
N PRO A 347 -9.17 10.33 -7.84
CA PRO A 347 -10.48 9.69 -8.06
C PRO A 347 -10.61 9.09 -9.45
N THR A 348 -10.00 9.76 -10.43
CA THR A 348 -10.05 9.34 -11.83
C THR A 348 -9.37 7.98 -11.98
N TYR A 349 -8.16 7.81 -11.43
CA TYR A 349 -7.43 6.55 -11.55
C TYR A 349 -7.91 5.49 -10.57
N ALA A 350 -8.33 5.86 -9.37
CA ALA A 350 -8.95 4.94 -8.42
C ALA A 350 -10.21 4.30 -9.03
N LYS A 351 -11.08 5.08 -9.70
CA LYS A 351 -12.25 4.53 -10.39
C LYS A 351 -11.89 3.60 -11.54
N MET A 352 -10.82 3.91 -12.29
CA MET A 352 -10.32 3.02 -13.35
C MET A 352 -9.78 1.71 -12.77
N ALA A 353 -8.98 1.76 -11.71
CA ALA A 353 -8.52 0.58 -11.00
C ALA A 353 -9.70 -0.22 -10.42
N MET A 354 -10.67 0.43 -9.80
CA MET A 354 -11.87 -0.23 -9.24
C MET A 354 -12.83 -0.78 -10.29
N SER A 355 -12.64 -0.46 -11.57
CA SER A 355 -13.39 -1.10 -12.65
C SER A 355 -12.99 -2.56 -12.90
N THR A 356 -11.81 -2.97 -12.41
CA THR A 356 -11.31 -4.35 -12.57
C THR A 356 -11.83 -5.31 -11.51
N GLY A 357 -12.47 -4.79 -10.46
CA GLY A 357 -12.96 -5.55 -9.31
C GLY A 357 -12.75 -4.78 -8.02
N LEU A 358 -13.73 -4.83 -7.11
CA LEU A 358 -13.66 -4.12 -5.83
C LEU A 358 -12.75 -4.82 -4.82
N HIS A 359 -12.43 -6.09 -5.05
CA HIS A 359 -11.45 -6.82 -4.25
C HIS A 359 -10.02 -6.33 -4.41
N HIS A 360 -9.75 -5.51 -5.43
CA HIS A 360 -8.47 -4.81 -5.56
C HIS A 360 -8.36 -3.55 -4.71
N ALA A 361 -9.40 -3.20 -3.93
CA ALA A 361 -9.42 -1.94 -3.20
C ALA A 361 -8.28 -1.81 -2.18
N THR A 362 -7.82 -2.92 -1.59
CA THR A 362 -6.68 -2.90 -0.66
C THR A 362 -5.31 -2.80 -1.36
N ALA A 363 -5.28 -2.59 -2.67
CA ALA A 363 -4.08 -2.22 -3.42
C ALA A 363 -4.06 -0.71 -3.72
N LEU A 364 -4.95 0.05 -3.06
CA LEU A 364 -5.15 1.49 -3.19
C LEU A 364 -5.33 2.08 -1.78
N PRO A 365 -4.88 3.30 -1.52
CA PRO A 365 -4.38 4.31 -2.46
C PRO A 365 -2.91 4.11 -2.89
N CYS A 366 -2.38 5.02 -3.71
CA CYS A 366 -0.95 4.99 -4.01
C CYS A 366 -0.15 5.42 -2.77
N GLU A 367 0.94 4.74 -2.47
CA GLU A 367 1.74 5.02 -1.29
C GLU A 367 3.11 5.62 -1.62
N ILE A 368 3.49 6.63 -0.85
CA ILE A 368 4.80 7.29 -0.91
C ILE A 368 5.41 7.28 0.48
N ALA A 369 6.54 6.60 0.65
CA ALA A 369 7.28 6.61 1.91
C ALA A 369 8.41 7.64 1.88
N ILE A 370 8.52 8.42 2.95
CA ILE A 370 9.63 9.33 3.21
C ILE A 370 10.43 8.77 4.37
N ALA A 371 11.69 8.45 4.11
CA ALA A 371 12.62 7.91 5.08
C ALA A 371 13.98 8.60 4.96
N LYS A 372 14.90 8.24 5.85
CA LYS A 372 16.31 8.58 5.72
C LYS A 372 17.15 7.33 5.87
N THR A 373 18.33 7.31 5.28
CA THR A 373 19.31 6.25 5.53
C THR A 373 19.63 6.18 7.03
N PRO A 374 20.10 5.02 7.55
CA PRO A 374 20.39 4.88 8.98
C PRO A 374 21.35 5.95 9.53
N ASP A 375 22.35 6.35 8.75
CA ASP A 375 23.30 7.42 9.08
C ASP A 375 22.75 8.84 8.85
N GLY A 376 21.56 8.96 8.23
CA GLY A 376 20.93 10.23 7.86
C GLY A 376 21.61 10.95 6.70
N SER A 377 22.57 10.34 6.00
CA SER A 377 23.28 11.00 4.90
C SER A 377 22.41 11.26 3.67
N GLN A 378 21.35 10.46 3.49
CA GLN A 378 20.40 10.61 2.39
C GLN A 378 18.96 10.59 2.89
N LEU A 379 18.13 11.43 2.27
CA LEU A 379 16.68 11.29 2.29
C LEU A 379 16.30 10.28 1.20
N VAL A 380 15.36 9.41 1.50
CA VAL A 380 14.82 8.41 0.57
C VAL A 380 13.33 8.66 0.40
N VAL A 381 12.90 8.87 -0.83
CA VAL A 381 11.49 8.89 -1.23
C VAL A 381 11.21 7.62 -2.02
N SER A 382 10.40 6.75 -1.46
CA SER A 382 10.00 5.49 -2.09
C SER A 382 8.58 5.59 -2.60
N TYR A 383 8.36 5.17 -3.84
CA TYR A 383 7.03 4.98 -4.41
C TYR A 383 6.77 3.50 -4.54
N LEU A 384 5.56 3.07 -4.20
CA LEU A 384 5.04 1.80 -4.64
C LEU A 384 4.87 1.86 -6.17
N ASP A 385 5.62 1.06 -6.95
CA ASP A 385 5.63 1.18 -8.41
C ASP A 385 4.29 0.76 -8.99
N PRO A 386 3.52 1.68 -9.61
CA PRO A 386 2.26 1.31 -10.24
C PRO A 386 2.42 0.20 -11.28
N HIS A 387 3.57 0.10 -11.97
CA HIS A 387 3.78 -0.97 -12.96
C HIS A 387 3.78 -2.33 -12.29
N PHE A 388 4.40 -2.44 -11.11
CA PHE A 388 4.35 -3.65 -10.32
C PHE A 388 2.94 -3.91 -9.82
N MET A 389 2.32 -2.91 -9.17
CA MET A 389 1.00 -3.04 -8.56
C MET A 389 -0.03 -3.56 -9.56
N PHE A 390 -0.15 -2.91 -10.72
CA PHE A 390 -1.12 -3.29 -11.75
C PHE A 390 -0.84 -4.69 -12.32
N ASN A 391 0.43 -5.07 -12.53
CA ASN A 391 0.76 -6.40 -13.05
C ASN A 391 0.59 -7.51 -12.02
N ALA A 392 1.03 -7.29 -10.79
CA ALA A 392 1.08 -8.29 -9.73
C ALA A 392 -0.28 -8.47 -9.03
N LEU A 393 -1.10 -7.42 -8.96
CA LEU A 393 -2.32 -7.43 -8.15
C LEU A 393 -3.61 -7.33 -8.95
N PHE A 394 -3.59 -6.86 -10.21
CA PHE A 394 -4.81 -6.63 -11.01
C PHE A 394 -4.90 -7.53 -12.26
N SER A 395 -3.91 -8.40 -12.48
CA SER A 395 -3.78 -9.17 -13.73
C SER A 395 -4.84 -10.26 -13.92
N ASP A 396 -5.56 -10.66 -12.87
CA ASP A 396 -6.74 -11.52 -12.95
C ASP A 396 -7.88 -10.89 -13.75
N ALA A 397 -7.96 -9.57 -13.81
CA ALA A 397 -8.97 -8.87 -14.60
C ALA A 397 -8.64 -8.80 -16.09
N PHE A 398 -7.37 -8.95 -16.49
CA PHE A 398 -6.93 -8.67 -17.86
C PHE A 398 -7.54 -9.64 -18.88
N GLY A 399 -7.83 -10.87 -18.47
CA GLY A 399 -8.48 -11.87 -19.31
C GLY A 399 -9.92 -11.51 -19.71
N ASN A 400 -10.55 -10.58 -19.00
CA ASN A 400 -11.93 -10.14 -19.25
C ASN A 400 -12.01 -8.80 -19.99
N MET A 401 -10.86 -8.15 -20.27
CA MET A 401 -10.80 -6.87 -20.97
C MET A 401 -10.77 -7.07 -22.50
N SER A 402 -11.39 -6.15 -23.23
CA SER A 402 -11.16 -5.96 -24.66
C SER A 402 -9.73 -5.48 -24.94
N ALA A 403 -9.30 -5.57 -26.19
CA ALA A 403 -7.97 -5.10 -26.59
C ALA A 403 -7.81 -3.58 -26.39
N GLU A 404 -8.88 -2.81 -26.63
CA GLU A 404 -8.89 -1.37 -26.37
C GLU A 404 -8.79 -1.06 -24.87
N GLU A 405 -9.55 -1.77 -24.02
CA GLU A 405 -9.49 -1.61 -22.56
C GLU A 405 -8.11 -1.98 -22.02
N LEU A 406 -7.54 -3.10 -22.44
CA LEU A 406 -6.20 -3.51 -22.02
C LEU A 406 -5.13 -2.51 -22.44
N THR A 407 -5.25 -1.94 -23.65
CA THR A 407 -4.32 -0.90 -24.13
C THR A 407 -4.44 0.36 -23.29
N ALA A 408 -5.65 0.81 -22.97
CA ALA A 408 -5.86 1.96 -22.11
C ALA A 408 -5.31 1.71 -20.70
N PHE A 409 -5.61 0.53 -20.14
CA PHE A 409 -5.18 0.13 -18.80
C PHE A 409 -3.66 0.03 -18.68
N ALA A 410 -2.97 -0.50 -19.70
CA ALA A 410 -1.52 -0.63 -19.74
C ALA A 410 -0.77 0.72 -19.69
N THR A 411 -1.45 1.84 -19.99
CA THR A 411 -0.85 3.19 -19.87
C THR A 411 -0.99 3.79 -18.48
N LEU A 412 -1.94 3.31 -17.67
CA LEU A 412 -2.23 3.87 -16.34
C LEU A 412 -1.03 3.87 -15.40
N PRO A 413 -0.21 2.80 -15.33
CA PRO A 413 0.94 2.79 -14.43
C PRO A 413 1.91 3.96 -14.65
N GLY A 414 2.26 4.23 -15.92
CA GLY A 414 3.16 5.32 -16.27
C GLY A 414 2.55 6.69 -15.99
N ILE A 415 1.26 6.87 -16.25
CA ILE A 415 0.54 8.11 -15.97
C ILE A 415 0.50 8.39 -14.46
N VAL A 416 0.11 7.39 -13.67
CA VAL A 416 0.04 7.49 -12.21
C VAL A 416 1.41 7.84 -11.63
N LEU A 417 2.46 7.11 -12.02
CA LEU A 417 3.80 7.36 -11.54
C LEU A 417 4.29 8.78 -11.90
N ASN A 418 4.07 9.21 -13.14
CA ASN A 418 4.50 10.53 -13.60
C ASN A 418 3.82 11.66 -12.81
N ASP A 419 2.52 11.56 -12.57
CA ASP A 419 1.79 12.54 -11.76
C ASP A 419 2.35 12.58 -10.32
N LEU A 420 2.54 11.41 -9.67
CA LEU A 420 3.06 11.32 -8.30
C LEU A 420 4.47 11.90 -8.18
N VAL A 421 5.36 11.58 -9.13
CA VAL A 421 6.72 12.14 -9.17
C VAL A 421 6.66 13.65 -9.40
N ALA A 422 5.79 14.14 -10.29
CA ALA A 422 5.64 15.58 -10.53
C ALA A 422 5.17 16.33 -9.26
N ILE A 423 4.26 15.74 -8.48
CA ILE A 423 3.77 16.31 -7.21
C ILE A 423 4.90 16.40 -6.19
N VAL A 424 5.63 15.30 -5.99
CA VAL A 424 6.75 15.28 -5.04
C VAL A 424 7.87 16.22 -5.50
N SER A 425 8.27 16.17 -6.77
CA SER A 425 9.28 17.09 -7.30
C SER A 425 8.86 18.55 -7.14
N TYR A 426 7.59 18.89 -7.38
CA TYR A 426 7.10 20.24 -7.13
C TYR A 426 7.18 20.64 -5.65
N ALA A 427 6.81 19.74 -4.74
CA ALA A 427 6.95 19.97 -3.30
C ALA A 427 8.42 20.22 -2.90
N LEU A 428 9.35 19.40 -3.41
CA LEU A 428 10.76 19.44 -3.03
C LEU A 428 11.57 20.54 -3.75
N ASP A 429 11.28 20.84 -5.01
CA ASP A 429 12.07 21.77 -5.82
C ASP A 429 11.53 23.21 -5.75
N VAL A 430 10.21 23.37 -5.56
CA VAL A 430 9.56 24.69 -5.59
C VAL A 430 9.18 25.17 -4.20
N LYS A 431 8.60 24.30 -3.36
CA LYS A 431 8.09 24.70 -2.04
C LYS A 431 9.13 24.55 -0.93
N LEU A 432 9.85 23.44 -0.86
CA LEU A 432 10.80 23.16 0.21
C LEU A 432 11.90 24.23 0.38
N PRO A 433 12.48 24.83 -0.69
CA PRO A 433 13.47 25.89 -0.54
C PRO A 433 12.96 27.13 0.20
N GLN A 434 11.65 27.37 0.21
CA GLN A 434 11.02 28.47 0.95
C GLN A 434 11.08 28.25 2.47
N TYR A 435 11.32 27.01 2.91
CA TYR A 435 11.53 26.62 4.30
C TYR A 435 13.02 26.45 4.66
N GLY A 436 13.94 26.89 3.78
CA GLY A 436 15.37 26.91 4.05
C GLY A 436 16.10 25.57 3.84
N LEU A 437 15.43 24.56 3.31
CA LEU A 437 16.05 23.29 2.93
C LEU A 437 16.10 23.16 1.40
N GLN A 438 17.30 22.93 0.86
CA GLN A 438 17.51 22.68 -0.56
C GLN A 438 18.12 21.29 -0.74
N LEU A 439 17.59 20.55 -1.70
CA LEU A 439 18.03 19.19 -2.03
C LEU A 439 18.83 19.19 -3.33
N SER A 440 19.73 18.22 -3.47
CA SER A 440 20.35 17.92 -4.76
C SER A 440 19.30 17.33 -5.72
N ARG A 441 19.64 17.26 -7.01
CA ARG A 441 18.81 16.50 -7.96
C ARG A 441 18.75 15.04 -7.49
N PRO A 442 17.56 14.41 -7.52
CA PRO A 442 17.45 13.03 -7.09
C PRO A 442 18.29 12.10 -7.93
N THR A 443 18.81 11.05 -7.30
CA THR A 443 19.33 9.88 -7.98
C THR A 443 18.38 8.71 -7.76
N ILE A 444 18.14 7.91 -8.80
CA ILE A 444 17.43 6.65 -8.62
C ILE A 444 18.36 5.70 -7.89
N ALA A 445 17.92 5.19 -6.74
CA ALA A 445 18.59 4.11 -6.03
C ALA A 445 18.00 2.77 -6.49
N HIS A 446 18.88 1.92 -7.01
CA HIS A 446 18.53 0.56 -7.35
C HIS A 446 18.92 -0.36 -6.19
N TYR A 447 17.98 -1.18 -5.76
CA TYR A 447 18.21 -2.26 -4.81
C TYR A 447 17.89 -3.57 -5.52
N ASP A 448 18.77 -4.55 -5.37
CA ASP A 448 18.61 -5.84 -6.02
C ASP A 448 17.48 -6.61 -5.34
N MET A 449 16.29 -6.54 -5.95
CA MET A 449 15.10 -7.27 -5.49
C MET A 449 15.17 -8.77 -5.80
N LEU A 450 16.14 -9.18 -6.61
CA LEU A 450 16.36 -10.53 -7.09
C LEU A 450 17.85 -10.89 -6.97
N PRO A 451 18.20 -12.17 -6.79
CA PRO A 451 19.56 -12.57 -6.44
C PRO A 451 20.56 -12.64 -7.62
N PHE A 452 20.28 -12.04 -8.79
CA PHE A 452 21.07 -12.23 -10.01
C PHE A 452 21.19 -11.02 -10.93
#